data_AF-A0A0K1EG42-F1
#
_entry.id   AF-A0A0K1EG42-F1
#
_cell.length_a   1.000
_cell.length_b   1.000
_cell.length_c   1.000
_cell.angle_alpha   90.00
_cell.angle_beta   90.00
_cell.angle_gamma   90.00
#
_symmetry.space_group_name_H-M   'P 1'
#
loop_
_entity.id
_entity.type
_entity.pdbx_description
1 polymer ?
#
loop_
_entity_poly.entity_id
_entity_poly.type
_entity_poly.pdbx_seq_one_letter_code
_entity_poly.pdbx_strand_id
1 'polypeptide(L)'
;MPTPSGDVEKRGSGGSSFPAPALPPEEGDAQETERETPLEGGLGEDGRSSEAEQDAAAEEHAGSAPPSAPAGALLREGAASVKGAASVDGTGEEGDGEAAVRSAGEGELDEAAAARGASDEGASGERASDEGASGERASGEETADEKEAGHEAGSPERAGERASDEGTFDEEEAGREALNRPPLLASEALMEDLAPIEPARDAARLWCAAVGLTLVVLGGLQVTALRPGGVASGFMGVVLGAITLVLALTRITYRQRAAAMLGIGLTSTLLGLVGSGPAVGIDAGGFAWGVARAIAAAALPAALAFRARYRAYAGARWLLGAAFAAALPFTVSVILRLTTHQIGLGEAGAILVILAMTAGLLGFMGEETTSAGAYLALAVNLSLAGDLVFDGLSGVEGLQAAEVGAVIGSGVAFAATSALTSIGLFQILAWRLAPAARRINLHRPPREAKKPTQPSSNDWLT
;
A
#
# COMPACT_ATOMS: atom_id res chain seq x y z
N MET A 1 16.91 -75.53 32.52
CA MET A 1 16.13 -76.76 32.28
C MET A 1 15.57 -77.22 33.62
N PRO A 2 14.31 -77.67 33.76
CA PRO A 2 13.16 -77.75 32.86
C PRO A 2 12.00 -76.79 33.28
N THR A 3 10.84 -76.97 32.65
CA THR A 3 9.61 -76.16 32.54
C THR A 3 8.76 -76.02 33.83
N PRO A 4 7.71 -75.16 33.84
CA PRO A 4 6.38 -75.70 33.51
C PRO A 4 5.50 -74.80 32.61
N SER A 5 4.73 -75.49 31.77
CA SER A 5 3.49 -75.06 31.12
C SER A 5 2.37 -74.80 32.13
N GLY A 6 1.38 -74.01 31.73
CA GLY A 6 -0.02 -74.28 32.09
C GLY A 6 -0.83 -73.06 32.53
N ASP A 7 -1.81 -72.74 31.69
CA ASP A 7 -3.16 -72.25 32.06
C ASP A 7 -3.32 -70.81 32.56
N VAL A 8 -3.70 -69.91 31.64
CA VAL A 8 -4.43 -68.68 31.98
C VAL A 8 -5.89 -68.84 31.56
N GLU A 9 -6.71 -68.95 32.60
CA GLU A 9 -8.14 -69.17 32.63
C GLU A 9 -8.93 -67.92 32.21
N LYS A 10 -9.99 -68.16 31.43
CA LYS A 10 -11.08 -67.22 31.15
C LYS A 10 -11.81 -66.82 32.44
N ARG A 11 -12.04 -65.52 32.64
CA ARG A 11 -13.22 -64.86 33.28
C ARG A 11 -12.84 -63.38 33.48
N GLY A 12 -13.66 -62.37 33.26
CA GLY A 12 -15.06 -62.35 32.92
C GLY A 12 -15.46 -61.03 32.29
N SER A 13 -16.54 -61.13 31.54
CA SER A 13 -17.36 -60.05 30.98
C SER A 13 -17.91 -59.18 32.12
N GLY A 14 -17.61 -57.88 32.06
CA GLY A 14 -18.22 -56.84 32.88
C GLY A 14 -18.66 -55.72 31.96
N GLY A 15 -19.87 -55.86 31.40
CA GLY A 15 -20.52 -54.81 30.63
C GLY A 15 -20.85 -53.61 31.51
N SER A 16 -20.37 -52.44 31.14
CA SER A 16 -20.98 -51.17 31.52
C SER A 16 -21.37 -50.43 30.24
N SER A 17 -22.67 -50.37 30.03
CA SER A 17 -23.35 -49.65 28.98
C SER A 17 -23.23 -48.15 29.23
N PHE A 18 -22.37 -47.47 28.50
CA PHE A 18 -22.44 -46.03 28.33
C PHE A 18 -23.30 -45.71 27.10
N PRO A 19 -24.37 -44.91 27.23
CA PRO A 19 -25.14 -44.48 26.07
C PRO A 19 -24.30 -43.56 25.19
N ALA A 20 -24.23 -43.88 23.90
CA ALA A 20 -23.55 -43.09 22.89
C ALA A 20 -24.18 -41.69 22.77
N PRO A 21 -23.37 -40.63 22.61
CA PRO A 21 -23.90 -39.31 22.29
C PRO A 21 -24.53 -39.32 20.90
N ALA A 22 -25.72 -38.72 20.80
CA ALA A 22 -26.50 -38.60 19.57
C ALA A 22 -25.71 -37.92 18.47
N LEU A 23 -25.67 -38.57 17.30
CA LEU A 23 -25.15 -37.99 16.06
C LEU A 23 -26.06 -36.82 15.63
N PRO A 24 -25.49 -35.68 15.20
CA PRO A 24 -26.25 -34.65 14.52
C PRO A 24 -26.77 -35.16 13.16
N PRO A 25 -27.93 -34.65 12.69
CA PRO A 25 -28.57 -35.11 11.47
C PRO A 25 -27.72 -34.85 10.23
N GLU A 26 -27.71 -35.82 9.32
CA GLU A 26 -27.16 -35.71 7.97
C GLU A 26 -27.76 -34.50 7.26
N GLU A 27 -26.92 -33.50 6.96
CA GLU A 27 -27.21 -32.48 5.98
C GLU A 27 -27.26 -33.14 4.61
N GLY A 28 -28.46 -33.12 4.02
CA GLY A 28 -28.78 -33.74 2.76
C GLY A 28 -28.02 -33.17 1.58
N ASP A 29 -27.78 -34.06 0.62
CA ASP A 29 -27.23 -33.81 -0.69
C ASP A 29 -27.86 -32.58 -1.37
N ALA A 30 -27.09 -31.51 -1.46
CA ALA A 30 -27.37 -30.41 -2.36
C ALA A 30 -27.13 -30.91 -3.80
N GLN A 31 -28.23 -31.14 -4.50
CA GLN A 31 -28.27 -31.40 -5.94
C GLN A 31 -27.49 -30.34 -6.71
N GLU A 32 -26.49 -30.83 -7.43
CA GLU A 32 -25.73 -30.13 -8.45
C GLU A 32 -26.67 -29.84 -9.65
N THR A 33 -27.33 -28.68 -9.64
CA THR A 33 -28.04 -28.18 -10.82
C THR A 33 -27.03 -27.68 -11.85
N GLU A 34 -26.76 -28.52 -12.83
CA GLU A 34 -26.19 -28.14 -14.13
C GLU A 34 -27.02 -26.99 -14.73
N ARG A 35 -26.40 -25.80 -14.83
CA ARG A 35 -26.89 -24.73 -15.71
C ARG A 35 -26.16 -24.85 -17.03
N GLU A 36 -26.80 -25.51 -17.97
CA GLU A 36 -26.55 -25.37 -19.40
C GLU A 36 -26.82 -23.90 -19.80
N THR A 37 -25.80 -23.23 -20.34
CA THR A 37 -25.99 -22.03 -21.16
C THR A 37 -25.82 -22.41 -22.63
N PRO A 38 -26.74 -21.99 -23.53
CA PRO A 38 -26.68 -22.34 -24.93
C PRO A 38 -25.65 -21.47 -25.65
N LEU A 39 -24.65 -22.11 -26.27
CA LEU A 39 -23.83 -21.48 -27.30
C LEU A 39 -24.62 -21.52 -28.61
N GLU A 40 -25.12 -20.35 -29.02
CA GLU A 40 -25.56 -20.11 -30.38
C GLU A 40 -24.38 -20.23 -31.35
N GLY A 41 -24.63 -20.94 -32.45
CA GLY A 41 -23.73 -21.06 -33.58
C GLY A 41 -23.88 -19.93 -34.61
N GLY A 42 -22.88 -19.86 -35.47
CA GLY A 42 -22.83 -19.09 -36.72
C GLY A 42 -21.38 -19.10 -37.22
N LEU A 43 -20.98 -20.05 -38.08
CA LEU A 43 -20.93 -19.92 -39.55
C LEU A 43 -20.07 -18.71 -39.98
N GLY A 44 -19.03 -18.77 -40.79
CA GLY A 44 -18.34 -19.74 -41.65
C GLY A 44 -17.06 -19.01 -42.14
N GLU A 45 -15.99 -19.65 -42.56
CA GLU A 45 -15.62 -19.97 -43.96
C GLU A 45 -14.07 -19.85 -43.95
N ASP A 46 -13.34 -20.93 -44.15
CA ASP A 46 -12.72 -21.35 -45.42
C ASP A 46 -11.52 -20.50 -45.90
N GLY A 47 -10.42 -21.19 -46.22
CA GLY A 47 -9.28 -20.66 -46.99
C GLY A 47 -7.91 -20.90 -46.34
N ARG A 48 -7.39 -22.13 -46.24
CA ARG A 48 -6.64 -22.89 -47.27
C ARG A 48 -5.31 -22.23 -47.71
N SER A 49 -4.23 -23.01 -47.53
CA SER A 49 -2.97 -23.06 -48.32
C SER A 49 -2.07 -21.81 -48.31
N SER A 50 -0.74 -21.86 -48.33
CA SER A 50 0.25 -22.92 -48.58
C SER A 50 1.67 -22.37 -48.30
N GLU A 51 2.67 -23.27 -48.17
CA GLU A 51 4.04 -23.24 -48.75
C GLU A 51 4.93 -21.97 -48.54
N ALA A 52 6.25 -21.98 -48.42
CA ALA A 52 7.37 -22.93 -48.42
C ALA A 52 8.54 -22.07 -47.86
N GLU A 53 9.39 -22.50 -46.94
CA GLU A 53 10.62 -23.28 -47.14
C GLU A 53 11.41 -22.93 -48.42
N GLN A 54 12.52 -22.17 -48.26
CA GLN A 54 13.77 -22.10 -49.06
C GLN A 54 14.37 -20.68 -48.99
N ASP A 55 15.66 -20.43 -49.11
CA ASP A 55 16.91 -21.11 -48.76
C ASP A 55 18.01 -20.07 -49.01
N ALA A 56 19.14 -20.24 -48.32
CA ALA A 56 20.51 -19.99 -48.79
C ALA A 56 20.99 -18.61 -49.36
N ALA A 57 21.94 -18.04 -48.62
CA ALA A 57 23.34 -17.76 -49.03
C ALA A 57 23.72 -16.66 -50.05
N ALA A 58 24.63 -15.77 -49.64
CA ALA A 58 25.84 -15.28 -50.34
C ALA A 58 26.55 -14.26 -49.39
N GLU A 59 27.64 -14.62 -48.70
CA GLU A 59 29.06 -14.59 -49.09
C GLU A 59 29.70 -13.21 -49.41
N GLU A 60 30.89 -13.04 -48.83
CA GLU A 60 31.81 -11.91 -48.86
C GLU A 60 32.39 -11.60 -50.26
N HIS A 61 32.80 -10.34 -50.48
CA HIS A 61 34.21 -10.05 -50.84
C HIS A 61 34.55 -8.54 -50.88
N ALA A 62 35.54 -8.19 -50.05
CA ALA A 62 36.75 -7.40 -50.31
C ALA A 62 36.72 -6.07 -51.14
N GLY A 63 37.17 -4.99 -50.47
CA GLY A 63 38.46 -4.35 -50.82
C GLY A 63 38.45 -3.00 -51.55
N SER A 64 38.86 -1.93 -50.86
CA SER A 64 39.95 -1.01 -51.27
C SER A 64 39.99 0.28 -50.44
N ALA A 65 41.21 0.70 -50.09
CA ALA A 65 41.56 1.89 -49.33
C ALA A 65 41.93 3.10 -50.26
N PRO A 66 42.37 4.29 -49.76
CA PRO A 66 41.84 5.62 -50.10
C PRO A 66 42.76 6.44 -51.07
N PRO A 67 42.49 7.72 -51.41
CA PRO A 67 42.95 8.85 -50.55
C PRO A 67 42.15 10.19 -50.64
N SER A 68 42.58 11.15 -49.81
CA SER A 68 42.52 12.63 -49.96
C SER A 68 41.25 13.43 -49.62
N ALA A 69 41.41 14.34 -48.64
CA ALA A 69 40.59 15.51 -48.27
C ALA A 69 40.57 16.59 -49.40
N PRO A 70 39.94 17.81 -49.27
CA PRO A 70 39.28 18.46 -48.12
C PRO A 70 37.98 19.26 -48.40
N ALA A 71 37.42 19.84 -47.33
CA ALA A 71 36.59 21.08 -47.27
C ALA A 71 35.19 21.09 -47.94
N GLY A 72 34.15 21.26 -47.11
CA GLY A 72 32.80 21.61 -47.57
C GLY A 72 31.86 21.94 -46.42
N ALA A 73 31.64 23.24 -46.19
CA ALA A 73 30.60 23.77 -45.34
C ALA A 73 29.20 23.50 -45.94
N LEU A 74 28.30 22.93 -45.14
CA LEU A 74 26.83 22.94 -45.37
C LEU A 74 26.18 23.04 -43.99
N LEU A 75 25.64 24.20 -43.60
CA LEU A 75 24.26 24.61 -43.83
C LEU A 75 23.26 23.47 -43.59
N ARG A 76 22.67 23.45 -42.40
CA ARG A 76 21.41 22.74 -42.13
C ARG A 76 20.36 23.77 -41.74
N GLU A 77 19.69 24.28 -42.76
CA GLU A 77 18.33 24.80 -42.65
C GLU A 77 17.36 23.66 -42.33
N GLY A 78 16.25 24.01 -41.66
CA GLY A 78 14.97 23.33 -41.86
C GLY A 78 14.40 22.58 -40.66
N ALA A 79 13.62 23.28 -39.83
CA ALA A 79 12.26 22.84 -39.50
C ALA A 79 11.46 24.04 -38.99
N ALA A 80 10.57 24.50 -39.84
CA ALA A 80 9.76 25.70 -39.69
C ALA A 80 8.58 25.51 -38.73
N SER A 81 8.32 26.59 -38.02
CA SER A 81 7.09 26.95 -37.32
C SER A 81 5.90 27.00 -38.29
N VAL A 82 4.82 26.29 -37.97
CA VAL A 82 3.51 26.44 -38.63
C VAL A 82 2.65 27.37 -37.80
N LYS A 83 2.51 28.61 -38.29
CA LYS A 83 1.53 29.61 -37.84
C LYS A 83 0.52 29.78 -38.97
N GLY A 84 -0.67 29.22 -38.81
CA GLY A 84 -1.78 29.39 -39.74
C GLY A 84 -2.71 30.51 -39.28
N ALA A 85 -2.64 31.66 -39.95
CA ALA A 85 -3.67 32.69 -39.95
C ALA A 85 -4.32 32.69 -41.34
N ALA A 86 -5.65 32.59 -41.40
CA ALA A 86 -6.42 32.82 -42.61
C ALA A 86 -7.29 34.07 -42.40
N SER A 87 -6.97 35.09 -43.18
CA SER A 87 -7.77 36.29 -43.43
C SER A 87 -8.84 35.96 -44.47
N VAL A 88 -10.09 36.33 -44.21
CA VAL A 88 -11.10 36.53 -45.27
C VAL A 88 -11.63 37.95 -45.13
N ASP A 89 -11.49 38.65 -46.25
CA ASP A 89 -11.89 40.01 -46.55
C ASP A 89 -13.41 40.07 -46.81
N GLY A 90 -14.05 41.18 -46.44
CA GLY A 90 -15.51 41.32 -46.50
C GLY A 90 -15.99 42.69 -46.03
N THR A 91 -15.89 43.66 -46.93
CA THR A 91 -16.41 45.04 -46.87
C THR A 91 -17.94 45.11 -46.89
N GLY A 92 -18.52 46.09 -46.17
CA GLY A 92 -19.68 46.85 -46.67
C GLY A 92 -20.90 47.01 -45.77
N GLU A 93 -21.25 48.28 -45.55
CA GLU A 93 -22.59 48.87 -45.30
C GLU A 93 -23.08 49.10 -43.85
N GLU A 94 -22.98 50.39 -43.49
CA GLU A 94 -23.83 51.11 -42.53
C GLU A 94 -25.31 51.04 -42.91
N GLY A 95 -26.17 50.96 -41.90
CA GLY A 95 -27.61 51.14 -42.04
C GLY A 95 -28.28 51.31 -40.69
N ASP A 96 -28.57 52.56 -40.34
CA ASP A 96 -29.48 52.97 -39.26
C ASP A 96 -30.87 52.33 -39.42
N GLY A 97 -31.51 51.97 -38.31
CA GLY A 97 -32.85 51.39 -38.32
C GLY A 97 -33.49 51.25 -36.94
N GLU A 98 -34.25 52.27 -36.58
CA GLU A 98 -35.05 52.50 -35.39
C GLU A 98 -36.26 51.54 -35.20
N ALA A 99 -36.59 51.28 -33.92
CA ALA A 99 -37.88 50.92 -33.32
C ALA A 99 -38.69 49.67 -33.77
N ALA A 100 -39.05 48.82 -32.78
CA ALA A 100 -40.43 48.56 -32.29
C ALA A 100 -40.55 47.14 -31.66
N VAL A 101 -40.74 46.99 -30.35
CA VAL A 101 -42.02 46.84 -29.63
C VAL A 101 -42.54 45.38 -29.49
N ARG A 102 -42.81 44.98 -28.22
CA ARG A 102 -43.67 43.86 -27.71
C ARG A 102 -43.07 42.44 -27.80
N SER A 103 -43.26 41.51 -26.87
CA SER A 103 -44.13 41.41 -25.67
C SER A 103 -43.56 40.35 -24.71
N ALA A 104 -43.63 40.59 -23.40
CA ALA A 104 -44.42 39.86 -22.40
C ALA A 104 -44.10 38.36 -22.18
N GLY A 105 -43.78 38.03 -20.93
CA GLY A 105 -43.67 36.66 -20.44
C GLY A 105 -43.08 36.57 -19.04
N GLU A 106 -43.72 37.23 -18.07
CA GLU A 106 -43.52 36.99 -16.64
C GLU A 106 -43.94 35.56 -16.27
N GLY A 107 -43.22 34.96 -15.33
CA GLY A 107 -43.48 33.64 -14.77
C GLY A 107 -42.67 33.44 -13.49
N GLU A 108 -42.95 34.29 -12.50
CA GLU A 108 -42.66 34.07 -11.08
C GLU A 108 -43.66 33.04 -10.51
N LEU A 109 -43.50 32.67 -9.22
CA LEU A 109 -44.20 31.64 -8.41
C LEU A 109 -43.46 30.29 -8.36
N ASP A 110 -43.17 29.66 -7.22
CA ASP A 110 -43.48 29.98 -5.83
C ASP A 110 -42.59 29.12 -4.91
N GLU A 111 -42.33 29.71 -3.75
CA GLU A 111 -41.76 29.15 -2.53
C GLU A 111 -42.81 28.31 -1.77
N ALA A 112 -42.51 27.08 -1.34
CA ALA A 112 -43.17 26.48 -0.18
C ALA A 112 -42.43 25.28 0.43
N ALA A 113 -42.32 25.37 1.76
CA ALA A 113 -41.72 24.48 2.73
C ALA A 113 -42.37 23.09 2.90
N ALA A 114 -41.52 22.15 3.32
CA ALA A 114 -41.68 21.15 4.39
C ALA A 114 -43.01 20.37 4.59
N ALA A 115 -42.93 19.03 4.54
CA ALA A 115 -43.39 18.13 5.60
C ALA A 115 -43.11 16.63 5.32
N ARG A 116 -42.39 16.00 6.28
CA ARG A 116 -42.66 14.71 6.98
C ARG A 116 -42.95 13.40 6.22
N GLY A 117 -42.23 12.35 6.67
CA GLY A 117 -42.58 10.92 6.62
C GLY A 117 -41.32 10.08 6.38
N ALA A 118 -40.57 9.58 7.37
CA ALA A 118 -40.87 8.51 8.34
C ALA A 118 -41.19 7.14 7.69
N SER A 119 -40.19 6.24 7.69
CA SER A 119 -40.29 4.77 7.84
C SER A 119 -38.85 4.26 7.99
N ASP A 120 -38.33 3.96 9.20
CA ASP A 120 -38.57 2.75 10.00
C ASP A 120 -38.50 1.45 9.20
N GLU A 121 -37.29 0.88 9.10
CA GLU A 121 -36.94 -0.55 9.08
C GLU A 121 -35.47 -0.62 9.53
N GLY A 122 -35.01 -1.39 10.51
CA GLY A 122 -35.59 -2.45 11.32
C GLY A 122 -34.39 -3.09 12.02
N ALA A 123 -34.09 -2.61 13.23
CA ALA A 123 -33.10 -3.23 14.10
C ALA A 123 -33.77 -4.41 14.81
N SER A 124 -33.46 -5.62 14.36
CA SER A 124 -33.62 -6.87 15.12
C SER A 124 -32.21 -7.43 15.32
N GLY A 125 -31.66 -7.58 16.53
CA GLY A 125 -32.34 -7.90 17.77
C GLY A 125 -32.44 -9.41 17.93
N GLU A 126 -31.31 -10.12 17.83
CA GLU A 126 -31.25 -11.54 18.18
C GLU A 126 -30.33 -11.72 19.39
N ARG A 127 -30.98 -11.76 20.55
CA ARG A 127 -30.48 -12.38 21.77
C ARG A 127 -30.56 -13.90 21.58
N ALA A 128 -29.44 -14.57 21.73
CA ALA A 128 -29.36 -15.97 22.13
C ALA A 128 -28.31 -16.00 23.24
N SER A 129 -28.76 -16.01 24.49
CA SER A 129 -29.05 -17.22 25.28
C SER A 129 -27.83 -17.60 26.11
N ASP A 130 -27.89 -17.14 27.35
CA ASP A 130 -27.17 -17.65 28.50
C ASP A 130 -27.48 -19.15 28.66
N GLU A 131 -26.50 -20.01 28.35
CA GLU A 131 -26.47 -21.38 28.87
C GLU A 131 -25.18 -21.58 29.66
N GLY A 132 -25.39 -21.98 30.91
CA GLY A 132 -24.41 -21.92 31.98
C GLY A 132 -23.22 -22.86 31.83
N ALA A 133 -22.07 -22.39 32.30
CA ALA A 133 -20.99 -23.24 32.75
C ALA A 133 -20.91 -23.13 34.28
N SER A 134 -21.46 -24.14 34.94
CA SER A 134 -21.19 -24.46 36.34
C SER A 134 -19.69 -24.72 36.51
N GLY A 135 -18.97 -23.77 37.11
CA GLY A 135 -17.60 -23.95 37.55
C GLY A 135 -17.54 -24.90 38.74
N GLU A 136 -17.12 -26.13 38.47
CA GLU A 136 -16.78 -27.14 39.46
C GLU A 136 -15.57 -26.68 40.28
N ARG A 137 -15.73 -26.72 41.60
CA ARG A 137 -14.69 -26.42 42.59
C ARG A 137 -13.58 -27.47 42.49
N ALA A 138 -12.37 -27.05 42.17
CA ALA A 138 -11.16 -27.82 42.45
C ALA A 138 -10.37 -27.12 43.55
N SER A 139 -10.33 -27.79 44.70
CA SER A 139 -9.51 -27.53 45.86
C SER A 139 -8.02 -27.72 45.55
N GLY A 140 -7.17 -26.78 45.97
CA GLY A 140 -5.75 -26.99 46.26
C GLY A 140 -5.45 -26.05 47.42
N GLU A 141 -5.57 -26.53 48.65
CA GLU A 141 -4.50 -27.14 49.45
C GLU A 141 -3.48 -26.10 49.89
N GLU A 142 -3.71 -25.65 51.12
CA GLU A 142 -2.81 -24.90 51.97
C GLU A 142 -1.45 -25.58 52.07
N THR A 143 -0.38 -24.80 51.93
CA THR A 143 0.81 -25.02 52.73
C THR A 143 1.22 -23.70 53.36
N ALA A 144 1.23 -23.73 54.69
CA ALA A 144 1.64 -22.66 55.59
C ALA A 144 3.17 -22.72 55.83
N ASP A 145 3.64 -21.67 56.51
CA ASP A 145 4.98 -21.42 57.07
C ASP A 145 6.06 -20.99 56.04
N GLU A 146 6.85 -19.92 56.26
CA GLU A 146 7.31 -19.36 57.53
C GLU A 146 7.86 -17.92 57.34
N LYS A 147 7.68 -17.11 58.39
CA LYS A 147 8.61 -16.13 58.98
C LYS A 147 8.68 -14.66 58.55
N GLU A 148 8.25 -13.84 59.51
CA GLU A 148 8.47 -12.40 59.71
C GLU A 148 9.91 -12.01 60.05
N ALA A 149 10.31 -10.82 59.60
CA ALA A 149 10.96 -9.71 60.34
C ALA A 149 11.37 -8.67 59.27
N GLY A 150 10.99 -7.39 59.26
CA GLY A 150 10.71 -6.45 60.33
C GLY A 150 11.74 -5.32 60.25
N HIS A 151 11.44 -4.20 59.57
CA HIS A 151 12.12 -2.92 59.83
C HIS A 151 11.26 -1.69 59.51
N GLU A 152 11.35 -0.75 60.45
CA GLU A 152 10.64 0.49 60.75
C GLU A 152 10.59 1.49 59.58
N ALA A 153 9.47 2.17 59.30
CA ALA A 153 8.82 3.26 60.04
C ALA A 153 9.66 4.56 60.13
N GLY A 154 9.28 5.54 59.31
CA GLY A 154 9.78 6.93 59.35
C GLY A 154 9.00 7.85 58.38
N SER A 155 7.92 8.45 58.88
CA SER A 155 7.22 9.64 58.32
C SER A 155 7.80 10.93 58.93
N PRO A 156 7.38 12.16 58.57
CA PRO A 156 6.81 12.71 57.33
C PRO A 156 7.45 14.09 56.94
N GLU A 157 6.81 14.81 56.00
CA GLU A 157 6.68 16.30 55.95
C GLU A 157 7.51 17.16 54.96
N ARG A 158 6.74 18.02 54.26
CA ARG A 158 7.02 19.30 53.57
C ARG A 158 7.31 19.29 52.06
N ALA A 159 6.33 19.66 51.23
CA ALA A 159 5.78 21.01 50.99
C ALA A 159 6.56 21.74 49.89
N GLY A 160 5.96 21.79 48.70
CA GLY A 160 6.54 22.40 47.50
C GLY A 160 5.56 22.40 46.32
N GLU A 161 4.34 22.84 46.62
CA GLU A 161 3.25 23.12 45.69
C GLU A 161 3.66 24.21 44.69
N ARG A 162 3.73 23.86 43.40
CA ARG A 162 3.47 24.79 42.30
C ARG A 162 2.80 24.04 41.16
N ALA A 163 1.49 24.24 41.13
CA ALA A 163 0.58 23.83 40.10
C ALA A 163 1.04 24.32 38.72
N SER A 164 1.26 23.37 37.82
CA SER A 164 1.07 23.55 36.39
C SER A 164 -0.07 22.62 36.00
N ASP A 165 -1.28 23.13 36.19
CA ASP A 165 -2.56 22.52 35.84
C ASP A 165 -2.80 22.73 34.34
N GLU A 166 -2.10 21.94 33.52
CA GLU A 166 -2.33 21.88 32.07
C GLU A 166 -2.48 20.41 31.63
N GLY A 167 -3.72 19.91 31.69
CA GLY A 167 -4.27 19.01 30.66
C GLY A 167 -3.88 17.53 30.69
N THR A 168 -4.15 16.81 31.79
CA THR A 168 -4.05 15.33 31.88
C THR A 168 -5.43 14.64 31.84
N PHE A 169 -6.29 15.00 30.89
CA PHE A 169 -7.60 14.33 30.74
C PHE A 169 -7.54 12.99 29.99
N ASP A 170 -6.43 12.67 29.29
CA ASP A 170 -6.34 11.42 28.50
C ASP A 170 -5.80 10.22 29.30
N GLU A 171 -5.17 10.42 30.47
CA GLU A 171 -4.60 9.31 31.25
C GLU A 171 -5.65 8.57 32.11
N GLU A 172 -6.71 9.25 32.55
CA GLU A 172 -7.71 8.65 33.44
C GLU A 172 -8.68 7.71 32.69
N GLU A 173 -8.98 7.98 31.40
CA GLU A 173 -9.77 7.07 30.57
C GLU A 173 -8.99 5.81 30.20
N ALA A 174 -7.69 5.93 29.92
CA ALA A 174 -6.83 4.78 29.62
C ALA A 174 -6.74 3.79 30.81
N GLY A 175 -6.75 4.30 32.05
CA GLY A 175 -6.74 3.47 33.26
C GLY A 175 -8.04 2.69 33.48
N ARG A 176 -9.21 3.26 33.13
CA ARG A 176 -10.51 2.58 33.28
C ARG A 176 -10.72 1.49 32.22
N GLU A 177 -10.21 1.68 31.00
CA GLU A 177 -10.27 0.65 29.97
C GLU A 177 -9.32 -0.53 30.27
N ALA A 178 -8.18 -0.27 30.94
CA ALA A 178 -7.24 -1.29 31.36
C ALA A 178 -7.79 -2.23 32.45
N LEU A 179 -8.66 -1.74 33.35
CA LEU A 179 -9.23 -2.54 34.44
C LEU A 179 -10.36 -3.49 34.01
N ASN A 180 -11.01 -3.22 32.88
CA ASN A 180 -12.10 -4.05 32.35
C ASN A 180 -11.64 -5.10 31.32
N ARG A 181 -10.37 -5.09 30.92
CA ARG A 181 -9.82 -6.17 30.10
C ARG A 181 -9.44 -7.33 31.01
N PRO A 182 -9.91 -8.56 30.73
CA PRO A 182 -9.48 -9.74 31.49
C PRO A 182 -7.95 -9.81 31.49
N PRO A 183 -7.32 -10.28 32.58
CA PRO A 183 -5.87 -10.31 32.69
C PRO A 183 -5.29 -11.10 31.51
N LEU A 184 -4.70 -10.37 30.57
CA LEU A 184 -4.05 -10.93 29.41
C LEU A 184 -2.92 -11.81 29.93
N LEU A 185 -2.95 -13.08 29.56
CA LEU A 185 -1.83 -13.97 29.84
C LEU A 185 -0.56 -13.34 29.26
N ALA A 186 0.58 -13.46 29.92
CA ALA A 186 1.83 -12.84 29.45
C ALA A 186 2.17 -13.23 27.99
N SER A 187 1.71 -14.39 27.53
CA SER A 187 1.77 -14.83 26.14
C SER A 187 0.93 -14.00 25.17
N GLU A 188 -0.23 -13.51 25.59
CA GLU A 188 -1.13 -12.69 24.77
C GLU A 188 -0.61 -11.26 24.63
N ALA A 189 -0.05 -10.69 25.70
CA ALA A 189 0.65 -9.41 25.63
C ALA A 189 1.88 -9.48 24.69
N LEU A 190 2.63 -10.58 24.73
CA LEU A 190 3.76 -10.81 23.81
C LEU A 190 3.29 -11.02 22.36
N MET A 191 2.11 -11.62 22.14
CA MET A 191 1.53 -11.78 20.81
C MET A 191 1.02 -10.45 20.23
N GLU A 192 0.42 -9.57 21.04
CA GLU A 192 -0.06 -8.27 20.57
C GLU A 192 1.10 -7.33 20.23
N ASP A 193 2.23 -7.41 20.95
CA ASP A 193 3.45 -6.67 20.61
C ASP A 193 4.11 -7.19 19.31
N LEU A 194 4.10 -8.51 19.09
CA LEU A 194 4.69 -9.13 17.89
C LEU A 194 3.84 -8.98 16.62
N ALA A 195 2.51 -8.91 16.74
CA ALA A 195 1.61 -8.81 15.60
C ALA A 195 0.35 -7.99 15.93
N PRO A 196 0.45 -6.65 16.04
CA PRO A 196 -0.67 -5.79 16.43
C PRO A 196 -1.90 -5.98 15.53
N ILE A 197 -3.11 -5.89 16.09
CA ILE A 197 -4.36 -5.95 15.31
C ILE A 197 -4.47 -4.76 14.35
N GLU A 198 -4.06 -3.57 14.83
CA GLU A 198 -4.18 -2.31 14.11
C GLU A 198 -2.81 -1.59 14.05
N PRO A 199 -1.85 -2.12 13.27
CA PRO A 199 -0.53 -1.51 13.21
C PRO A 199 -0.63 -0.08 12.67
N ALA A 200 0.04 0.84 13.37
CA ALA A 200 0.27 2.21 12.91
C ALA A 200 -0.99 3.08 12.74
N ARG A 201 -2.06 2.83 13.51
CA ARG A 201 -3.31 3.63 13.44
C ARG A 201 -3.07 5.13 13.54
N ASP A 202 -2.25 5.58 14.48
CA ASP A 202 -1.98 7.00 14.70
C ASP A 202 -1.03 7.58 13.66
N ALA A 203 0.02 6.83 13.30
CA ALA A 203 0.89 7.22 12.20
C ALA A 203 0.11 7.40 10.90
N ALA A 204 -0.89 6.55 10.63
CA ALA A 204 -1.72 6.68 9.44
C ALA A 204 -2.59 7.95 9.45
N ARG A 205 -3.07 8.39 10.63
CA ARG A 205 -3.76 9.70 10.76
C ARG A 205 -2.81 10.84 10.46
N LEU A 206 -1.61 10.79 11.04
CA LEU A 206 -0.58 11.80 10.83
C LEU A 206 -0.19 11.89 9.34
N TRP A 207 0.01 10.75 8.68
CA TRP A 207 0.30 10.69 7.25
C TRP A 207 -0.86 11.20 6.40
N CYS A 208 -2.12 10.85 6.71
CA CYS A 208 -3.28 11.45 6.04
C CYS A 208 -3.32 12.97 6.21
N ALA A 209 -3.06 13.48 7.42
CA ALA A 209 -3.05 14.92 7.67
C ALA A 209 -1.94 15.61 6.86
N ALA A 210 -0.72 15.05 6.88
CA ALA A 210 0.43 15.59 6.16
C ALA A 210 0.21 15.57 4.64
N VAL A 211 -0.25 14.45 4.08
CA VAL A 211 -0.54 14.30 2.64
C VAL A 211 -1.71 15.21 2.24
N GLY A 212 -2.78 15.22 3.02
CA GLY A 212 -3.94 16.08 2.77
C GLY A 212 -3.57 17.55 2.74
N LEU A 213 -2.80 18.02 3.72
CA LEU A 213 -2.28 19.39 3.74
C LEU A 213 -1.39 19.70 2.53
N THR A 214 -0.50 18.77 2.18
CA THR A 214 0.39 18.91 1.01
C THR A 214 -0.42 19.06 -0.28
N LEU A 215 -1.46 18.25 -0.48
CA LEU A 215 -2.34 18.34 -1.65
C LEU A 215 -3.17 19.63 -1.67
N VAL A 216 -3.66 20.10 -0.52
CA VAL A 216 -4.36 21.40 -0.41
C VAL A 216 -3.43 22.55 -0.77
N VAL A 217 -2.21 22.57 -0.25
CA VAL A 217 -1.22 23.63 -0.54
C VAL A 217 -0.85 23.61 -2.03
N LEU A 218 -0.50 22.45 -2.58
CA LEU A 218 -0.13 22.34 -4.00
C LEU A 218 -1.29 22.65 -4.94
N GLY A 219 -2.51 22.20 -4.61
CA GLY A 219 -3.72 22.53 -5.36
C GLY A 219 -4.05 24.03 -5.28
N GLY A 220 -3.93 24.64 -4.09
CA GLY A 220 -4.13 26.07 -3.87
C GLY A 220 -3.17 26.92 -4.70
N LEU A 221 -1.89 26.55 -4.74
CA LEU A 221 -0.88 27.21 -5.59
C LEU A 221 -1.24 27.17 -7.08
N GLN A 222 -1.86 26.09 -7.57
CA GLN A 222 -2.36 26.00 -8.95
C GLN A 222 -3.59 26.88 -9.17
N VAL A 223 -4.52 26.94 -8.20
CA VAL A 223 -5.72 27.79 -8.27
C VAL A 223 -5.34 29.29 -8.30
N THR A 224 -4.33 29.70 -7.53
CA THR A 224 -3.85 31.09 -7.52
C THR A 224 -2.93 31.43 -8.70
N ALA A 225 -2.79 30.53 -9.69
CA ALA A 225 -1.90 30.67 -10.84
C ALA A 225 -0.41 30.90 -10.48
N LEU A 226 0.01 30.54 -9.26
CA LEU A 226 1.42 30.55 -8.85
C LEU A 226 2.17 29.34 -9.40
N ARG A 227 1.42 28.31 -9.86
CA ARG A 227 1.96 27.11 -10.49
C ARG A 227 1.18 26.79 -11.78
N PRO A 228 1.85 26.38 -12.86
CA PRO A 228 1.17 25.90 -14.07
C PRO A 228 0.35 24.62 -13.77
N GLY A 229 -0.77 24.45 -14.48
CA GLY A 229 -1.68 23.30 -14.31
C GLY A 229 -3.15 23.66 -14.59
N GLY A 230 -3.51 24.93 -14.40
CA GLY A 230 -4.87 25.43 -14.60
C GLY A 230 -5.74 25.30 -13.36
N VAL A 231 -6.82 26.08 -13.32
CA VAL A 231 -7.70 26.17 -12.13
C VAL A 231 -8.40 24.83 -11.85
N ALA A 232 -8.78 24.09 -12.90
CA ALA A 232 -9.48 22.81 -12.76
C ALA A 232 -8.61 21.73 -12.09
N SER A 233 -7.32 21.62 -12.45
CA SER A 233 -6.41 20.67 -11.81
C SER A 233 -6.14 21.05 -10.36
N GLY A 234 -5.99 22.35 -10.09
CA GLY A 234 -5.78 22.89 -8.75
C GLY A 234 -6.96 22.59 -7.84
N PHE A 235 -8.18 22.82 -8.34
CA PHE A 235 -9.42 22.52 -7.61
C PHE A 235 -9.51 21.03 -7.22
N MET A 236 -9.23 20.11 -8.16
CA MET A 236 -9.21 18.68 -7.86
C MET A 236 -8.17 18.31 -6.79
N GLY A 237 -6.99 18.93 -6.83
CA GLY A 237 -5.97 18.77 -5.79
C GLY A 237 -6.45 19.23 -4.42
N VAL A 238 -7.12 20.38 -4.34
CA VAL A 238 -7.71 20.90 -3.09
C VAL A 238 -8.81 19.98 -2.57
N VAL A 239 -9.71 19.50 -3.44
CA VAL A 239 -10.80 18.59 -3.05
C VAL A 239 -10.24 17.28 -2.50
N LEU A 240 -9.31 16.64 -3.20
CA LEU A 240 -8.67 15.41 -2.73
C LEU A 240 -7.91 15.63 -1.41
N GLY A 241 -7.21 16.75 -1.28
CA GLY A 241 -6.53 17.13 -0.04
C GLY A 241 -7.49 17.34 1.12
N ALA A 242 -8.61 18.03 0.91
CA ALA A 242 -9.66 18.26 1.91
C ALA A 242 -10.31 16.95 2.36
N ILE A 243 -10.66 16.05 1.42
CA ILE A 243 -11.19 14.72 1.75
C ILE A 243 -10.17 13.94 2.59
N THR A 244 -8.89 14.00 2.24
CA THR A 244 -7.83 13.31 2.99
C THR A 244 -7.67 13.88 4.41
N LEU A 245 -7.80 15.21 4.59
CA LEU A 245 -7.82 15.85 5.91
C LEU A 245 -9.02 15.41 6.74
N VAL A 246 -10.21 15.33 6.15
CA VAL A 246 -11.41 14.81 6.82
C VAL A 246 -11.20 13.35 7.25
N LEU A 247 -10.57 12.52 6.40
CA LEU A 247 -10.20 11.14 6.76
C LEU A 247 -9.19 11.06 7.93
N ALA A 248 -8.31 12.05 8.06
CA ALA A 248 -7.37 12.12 9.18
C ALA A 248 -8.10 12.34 10.51
N LEU A 249 -9.11 13.22 10.51
CA LEU A 249 -9.86 13.65 11.69
C LEU A 249 -11.00 12.68 12.08
N THR A 250 -11.58 11.99 11.11
CA THR A 250 -12.74 11.11 11.33
C THR A 250 -12.35 9.78 11.99
N ARG A 251 -13.20 9.34 12.93
CA ARG A 251 -13.10 8.03 13.59
C ARG A 251 -13.70 6.95 12.69
N ILE A 252 -12.96 6.57 11.65
CA ILE A 252 -13.33 5.51 10.70
C ILE A 252 -12.69 4.18 11.14
N THR A 253 -13.34 3.06 10.80
CA THR A 253 -12.78 1.72 11.02
C THR A 253 -11.47 1.53 10.23
N TYR A 254 -10.55 0.72 10.75
CA TYR A 254 -9.24 0.49 10.13
C TYR A 254 -9.34 0.08 8.65
N ARG A 255 -10.30 -0.80 8.31
CA ARG A 255 -10.51 -1.30 6.93
C ARG A 255 -10.97 -0.22 5.97
N GLN A 256 -11.99 0.56 6.37
CA GLN A 256 -12.54 1.64 5.54
C GLN A 256 -11.49 2.72 5.30
N ARG A 257 -10.68 3.04 6.32
CA ARG A 257 -9.57 3.98 6.19
C ARG A 257 -8.51 3.49 5.21
N ALA A 258 -8.08 2.23 5.33
CA ALA A 258 -7.10 1.64 4.45
C ALA A 258 -7.55 1.68 2.98
N ALA A 259 -8.81 1.31 2.73
CA ALA A 259 -9.43 1.37 1.40
C ALA A 259 -9.53 2.81 0.88
N ALA A 260 -9.89 3.77 1.73
CA ALA A 260 -9.98 5.18 1.35
C ALA A 260 -8.60 5.79 1.02
N MET A 261 -7.56 5.50 1.81
CA MET A 261 -6.18 5.92 1.53
C MET A 261 -5.69 5.35 0.20
N LEU A 262 -5.92 4.05 -0.03
CA LEU A 262 -5.55 3.40 -1.28
C LEU A 262 -6.31 4.02 -2.47
N GLY A 263 -7.62 4.21 -2.33
CA GLY A 263 -8.46 4.80 -3.38
C GLY A 263 -8.02 6.22 -3.75
N ILE A 264 -7.86 7.11 -2.77
CA ILE A 264 -7.43 8.49 -3.01
C ILE A 264 -6.04 8.54 -3.65
N GLY A 265 -5.10 7.74 -3.12
CA GLY A 265 -3.75 7.65 -3.65
C GLY A 265 -3.73 7.18 -5.11
N LEU A 266 -4.49 6.14 -5.44
CA LEU A 266 -4.64 5.63 -6.81
C LEU A 266 -5.31 6.64 -7.72
N THR A 267 -6.44 7.25 -7.33
CA THR A 267 -7.13 8.27 -8.14
C THR A 267 -6.23 9.47 -8.41
N SER A 268 -5.49 9.95 -7.41
CA SER A 268 -4.56 11.06 -7.60
C SER A 268 -3.38 10.71 -8.51
N THR A 269 -2.90 9.47 -8.45
CA THR A 269 -1.83 8.98 -9.33
C THR A 269 -2.33 8.81 -10.76
N LEU A 270 -3.54 8.28 -10.96
CA LEU A 270 -4.19 8.15 -12.26
C LEU A 270 -4.44 9.52 -12.91
N LEU A 271 -4.89 10.51 -12.13
CA LEU A 271 -5.03 11.89 -12.61
C LEU A 271 -3.68 12.42 -13.12
N GLY A 272 -2.60 12.22 -12.35
CA GLY A 272 -1.24 12.62 -12.73
C GLY A 272 -0.73 11.94 -13.99
N LEU A 273 -1.05 10.65 -14.18
CA LEU A 273 -0.72 9.89 -15.39
C LEU A 273 -1.46 10.37 -16.64
N VAL A 274 -2.67 10.91 -16.48
CA VAL A 274 -3.46 11.52 -17.56
C VAL A 274 -3.01 12.96 -17.85
N GLY A 275 -1.98 13.44 -17.16
CA GLY A 275 -1.48 14.81 -17.31
C GLY A 275 -2.31 15.85 -16.55
N SER A 276 -3.06 15.42 -15.54
CA SER A 276 -3.95 16.29 -14.75
C SER A 276 -3.68 16.20 -13.25
N GLY A 277 -4.16 17.19 -12.50
CA GLY A 277 -4.10 17.17 -11.03
C GLY A 277 -2.72 17.46 -10.41
N PRO A 278 -2.54 17.16 -9.12
CA PRO A 278 -1.41 17.66 -8.32
C PRO A 278 -0.07 17.00 -8.70
N ALA A 279 -0.11 15.76 -9.19
CA ALA A 279 1.06 14.98 -9.58
C ALA A 279 1.23 14.89 -11.10
N VAL A 280 0.91 15.96 -11.82
CA VAL A 280 1.17 16.06 -13.27
C VAL A 280 2.67 15.83 -13.56
N GLY A 281 2.98 15.05 -14.59
CA GLY A 281 4.35 14.70 -14.98
C GLY A 281 4.86 13.35 -14.46
N ILE A 282 3.99 12.55 -13.81
CA ILE A 282 4.33 11.14 -13.47
C ILE A 282 4.65 10.33 -14.72
N ASP A 283 4.04 10.68 -15.84
CA ASP A 283 4.23 10.09 -17.16
C ASP A 283 5.50 10.57 -17.88
N ALA A 284 6.42 11.28 -17.21
CA ALA A 284 7.74 11.59 -17.75
C ALA A 284 8.43 10.30 -18.23
N GLY A 285 8.73 10.26 -19.54
CA GLY A 285 9.24 9.10 -20.28
C GLY A 285 8.18 8.29 -21.03
N GLY A 286 6.89 8.51 -20.77
CA GLY A 286 5.73 7.86 -21.39
C GLY A 286 4.80 7.20 -20.38
N PHE A 287 3.52 7.04 -20.74
CA PHE A 287 2.47 6.50 -19.87
C PHE A 287 2.82 5.14 -19.24
N ALA A 288 3.35 4.21 -20.03
CA ALA A 288 3.72 2.87 -19.55
C ALA A 288 4.80 2.93 -18.44
N TRP A 289 5.75 3.85 -18.56
CA TRP A 289 6.80 4.05 -17.55
C TRP A 289 6.26 4.73 -16.29
N GLY A 290 5.36 5.69 -16.45
CA GLY A 290 4.64 6.28 -15.32
C GLY A 290 3.86 5.22 -14.52
N VAL A 291 3.17 4.31 -15.20
CA VAL A 291 2.46 3.18 -14.56
C VAL A 291 3.43 2.26 -13.83
N ALA A 292 4.54 1.86 -14.47
CA ALA A 292 5.55 1.02 -13.84
C ALA A 292 6.16 1.68 -12.59
N ARG A 293 6.45 2.98 -12.66
CA ARG A 293 6.92 3.80 -11.53
C ARG A 293 5.91 3.85 -10.39
N ALA A 294 4.63 4.09 -10.72
CA ALA A 294 3.54 4.11 -9.73
C ALA A 294 3.37 2.76 -9.02
N ILE A 295 3.40 1.65 -9.77
CA ILE A 295 3.33 0.30 -9.21
C ILE A 295 4.52 0.05 -8.28
N ALA A 296 5.75 0.39 -8.71
CA ALA A 296 6.94 0.25 -7.87
C ALA A 296 6.83 1.08 -6.58
N ALA A 297 6.40 2.34 -6.68
CA ALA A 297 6.26 3.25 -5.54
C ALA A 297 5.14 2.87 -4.57
N ALA A 298 4.12 2.14 -5.03
CA ALA A 298 3.05 1.62 -4.18
C ALA A 298 3.42 0.28 -3.55
N ALA A 299 3.85 -0.69 -4.35
CA ALA A 299 4.02 -2.08 -3.92
C ALA A 299 5.26 -2.30 -3.06
N LEU A 300 6.41 -1.71 -3.42
CA LEU A 300 7.66 -1.95 -2.70
C LEU A 300 7.65 -1.37 -1.28
N PRO A 301 7.29 -0.09 -1.04
CA PRO A 301 7.21 0.43 0.32
C PRO A 301 6.18 -0.32 1.18
N ALA A 302 5.04 -0.70 0.59
CA ALA A 302 4.02 -1.50 1.28
C ALA A 302 4.57 -2.87 1.72
N ALA A 303 5.27 -3.57 0.82
CA ALA A 303 5.86 -4.88 1.09
C ALA A 303 7.01 -4.80 2.11
N LEU A 304 7.85 -3.78 2.04
CA LEU A 304 8.94 -3.53 2.99
C LEU A 304 8.39 -3.23 4.40
N ALA A 305 7.36 -2.36 4.49
CA ALA A 305 6.68 -2.08 5.75
C ALA A 305 5.97 -3.33 6.31
N PHE A 306 5.33 -4.11 5.45
CA PHE A 306 4.70 -5.37 5.82
C PHE A 306 5.70 -6.36 6.41
N ARG A 307 6.84 -6.57 5.74
CA ARG A 307 7.89 -7.46 6.23
C ARG A 307 8.55 -6.96 7.51
N ALA A 308 8.71 -5.64 7.67
CA ALA A 308 9.26 -5.05 8.89
C ALA A 308 8.40 -5.36 10.12
N ARG A 309 7.07 -5.42 9.95
CA ARG A 309 6.11 -5.71 11.03
C ARG A 309 5.85 -7.20 11.20
N TYR A 310 5.69 -7.95 10.11
CA TYR A 310 5.35 -9.38 10.14
C TYR A 310 6.57 -10.27 9.82
N ARG A 311 7.69 -10.04 10.52
CA ARG A 311 8.98 -10.73 10.25
C ARG A 311 8.91 -12.25 10.33
N ALA A 312 8.09 -12.80 11.21
CA ALA A 312 7.94 -14.24 11.44
C ALA A 312 7.06 -14.92 10.38
N TYR A 313 6.31 -14.14 9.58
CA TYR A 313 5.42 -14.70 8.57
C TYR A 313 6.21 -15.07 7.32
N ALA A 314 6.36 -16.37 7.04
CA ALA A 314 7.09 -16.86 5.87
C ALA A 314 6.56 -16.30 4.53
N GLY A 315 5.25 -16.03 4.46
CA GLY A 315 4.62 -15.42 3.28
C GLY A 315 5.07 -13.98 3.00
N ALA A 316 5.62 -13.26 3.98
CA ALA A 316 6.12 -11.90 3.78
C ALA A 316 7.29 -11.87 2.78
N ARG A 317 8.09 -12.94 2.69
CA ARG A 317 9.17 -13.07 1.71
C ARG A 317 8.62 -13.17 0.28
N TRP A 318 7.57 -13.98 0.08
CA TRP A 318 6.91 -14.11 -1.21
C TRP A 318 6.25 -12.81 -1.64
N LEU A 319 5.61 -12.10 -0.71
CA LEU A 319 4.99 -10.80 -0.98
C LEU A 319 6.02 -9.75 -1.42
N LEU A 320 7.17 -9.68 -0.74
CA LEU A 320 8.25 -8.79 -1.13
C LEU A 320 8.92 -9.20 -2.45
N GLY A 321 9.10 -10.50 -2.69
CA GLY A 321 9.58 -11.01 -3.98
C GLY A 321 8.64 -10.63 -5.13
N ALA A 322 7.33 -10.74 -4.93
CA ALA A 322 6.33 -10.31 -5.91
C ALA A 322 6.34 -8.78 -6.14
N ALA A 323 6.52 -7.98 -5.09
CA ALA A 323 6.66 -6.53 -5.21
C ALA A 323 7.93 -6.14 -6.00
N PHE A 324 9.05 -6.83 -5.78
CA PHE A 324 10.27 -6.65 -6.58
C PHE A 324 10.05 -7.05 -8.05
N ALA A 325 9.40 -8.19 -8.30
CA ALA A 325 9.06 -8.60 -9.65
C ALA A 325 8.18 -7.55 -10.37
N ALA A 326 7.19 -6.98 -9.68
CA ALA A 326 6.36 -5.91 -10.22
C ALA A 326 7.13 -4.61 -10.48
N ALA A 327 8.21 -4.35 -9.75
CA ALA A 327 9.08 -3.19 -9.93
C ALA A 327 10.21 -3.40 -10.95
N LEU A 328 10.39 -4.62 -11.48
CA LEU A 328 11.45 -4.93 -12.45
C LEU A 328 11.39 -4.07 -13.73
N PRO A 329 10.22 -3.87 -14.39
CA PRO A 329 10.17 -3.07 -15.61
C PRO A 329 10.72 -1.66 -15.40
N PHE A 330 10.36 -1.02 -14.29
CA PHE A 330 10.88 0.30 -13.92
C PHE A 330 12.37 0.26 -13.59
N THR A 331 12.84 -0.76 -12.87
CA THR A 331 14.26 -0.89 -12.52
C THR A 331 15.14 -1.07 -13.76
N VAL A 332 14.68 -1.89 -14.71
CA VAL A 332 15.36 -2.10 -16.00
C VAL A 332 15.43 -0.80 -16.79
N SER A 333 14.37 0.01 -16.82
CA SER A 333 14.41 1.30 -17.55
C SER A 333 15.37 2.30 -16.92
N VAL A 334 15.44 2.38 -15.60
CA VAL A 334 16.40 3.21 -14.87
C VAL A 334 17.84 2.80 -15.18
N ILE A 335 18.12 1.49 -15.22
CA ILE A 335 19.44 0.95 -15.59
C ILE A 335 19.77 1.29 -17.05
N LEU A 336 18.83 1.09 -17.98
CA LEU A 336 19.04 1.42 -19.40
C LEU A 336 19.30 2.91 -19.61
N ARG A 337 18.63 3.80 -18.87
CA ARG A 337 18.87 5.25 -18.92
C ARG A 337 20.31 5.59 -18.55
N LEU A 338 20.86 4.95 -17.51
CA LEU A 338 22.26 5.12 -17.09
C LEU A 338 23.28 4.66 -18.14
N THR A 339 22.92 3.70 -19.00
CA THR A 339 23.85 3.21 -20.04
C THR A 339 23.88 4.08 -21.31
N THR A 340 22.89 4.95 -21.49
CA THR A 340 22.64 5.63 -22.78
C THR A 340 22.88 7.13 -22.75
N HIS A 341 22.92 7.76 -21.58
CA HIS A 341 22.97 9.21 -21.44
C HIS A 341 24.37 9.72 -21.04
N GLN A 342 24.61 11.01 -21.31
CA GLN A 342 25.80 11.71 -20.84
C GLN A 342 25.60 12.14 -19.38
N ILE A 343 26.70 12.18 -18.63
CA ILE A 343 26.72 12.47 -17.19
C ILE A 343 25.98 13.77 -16.87
N GLY A 344 24.77 13.62 -16.31
CA GLY A 344 23.82 14.72 -16.09
C GLY A 344 22.96 14.51 -14.83
N LEU A 345 22.12 15.50 -14.53
CA LEU A 345 21.32 15.51 -13.30
C LEU A 345 20.37 14.30 -13.19
N GLY A 346 19.83 13.83 -14.31
CA GLY A 346 18.97 12.64 -14.37
C GLY A 346 19.67 11.33 -13.96
N GLU A 347 20.99 11.25 -14.08
CA GLU A 347 21.75 10.08 -13.61
C GLU A 347 21.81 10.01 -12.09
N ALA A 348 21.91 11.15 -11.40
CA ALA A 348 21.89 11.18 -9.95
C ALA A 348 20.60 10.58 -9.38
N GLY A 349 19.45 10.90 -9.99
CA GLY A 349 18.16 10.30 -9.65
C GLY A 349 18.14 8.78 -9.87
N ALA A 350 18.65 8.31 -11.01
CA ALA A 350 18.75 6.88 -11.31
C ALA A 350 19.64 6.13 -10.31
N ILE A 351 20.80 6.71 -9.95
CA ILE A 351 21.71 6.15 -8.95
C ILE A 351 21.02 6.04 -7.59
N LEU A 352 20.29 7.07 -7.15
CA LEU A 352 19.54 7.04 -5.88
C LEU A 352 18.46 5.96 -5.86
N VAL A 353 17.78 5.74 -6.98
CA VAL A 353 16.80 4.64 -7.12
C VAL A 353 17.49 3.30 -7.03
N ILE A 354 18.57 3.08 -7.79
CA ILE A 354 19.30 1.80 -7.76
C ILE A 354 19.82 1.52 -6.36
N LEU A 355 20.43 2.50 -5.69
CA LEU A 355 20.90 2.36 -4.32
C LEU A 355 19.75 2.01 -3.35
N ALA A 356 18.59 2.65 -3.47
CA ALA A 356 17.42 2.35 -2.64
C ALA A 356 16.86 0.94 -2.92
N MET A 357 16.77 0.53 -4.18
CA MET A 357 16.33 -0.81 -4.58
C MET A 357 17.29 -1.89 -4.09
N THR A 358 18.60 -1.67 -4.27
CA THR A 358 19.65 -2.55 -3.77
C THR A 358 19.63 -2.62 -2.24
N ALA A 359 19.46 -1.51 -1.54
CA ALA A 359 19.32 -1.51 -0.08
C ALA A 359 18.05 -2.28 0.37
N GLY A 360 16.94 -2.14 -0.35
CA GLY A 360 15.73 -2.93 -0.14
C GLY A 360 15.95 -4.44 -0.33
N LEU A 361 16.70 -4.83 -1.37
CA LEU A 361 17.08 -6.22 -1.65
C LEU A 361 18.07 -6.79 -0.62
N LEU A 362 19.05 -6.01 -0.17
CA LEU A 362 19.94 -6.44 0.90
C LEU A 362 19.17 -6.61 2.21
N GLY A 363 18.23 -5.70 2.49
CA GLY A 363 17.27 -5.85 3.58
C GLY A 363 16.42 -7.12 3.45
N PHE A 364 16.07 -7.55 2.22
CA PHE A 364 15.37 -8.81 1.93
C PHE A 364 16.13 -10.06 2.37
N MET A 365 17.46 -10.06 2.29
CA MET A 365 18.27 -11.26 2.58
C MET A 365 18.69 -11.41 4.04
N GLY A 366 18.59 -10.35 4.85
CA GLY A 366 19.01 -10.41 6.26
C GLY A 366 18.18 -11.37 7.12
N GLU A 367 18.87 -12.24 7.87
CA GLU A 367 18.30 -13.05 8.94
C GLU A 367 17.96 -12.14 10.15
N GLU A 368 16.73 -11.62 10.15
CA GLU A 368 15.90 -11.36 11.34
C GLU A 368 15.95 -10.04 12.15
N THR A 369 16.84 -9.06 11.97
CA THR A 369 17.02 -8.07 13.08
C THR A 369 16.86 -6.57 12.85
N THR A 370 16.63 -6.04 11.65
CA THR A 370 16.58 -4.58 11.50
C THR A 370 15.18 -4.03 11.25
N SER A 371 14.71 -3.22 12.21
CA SER A 371 13.58 -2.26 12.08
C SER A 371 13.77 -1.24 10.94
N ALA A 372 14.90 -1.33 10.21
CA ALA A 372 15.24 -0.58 9.02
C ALA A 372 14.17 -0.65 7.92
N GLY A 373 13.33 -1.68 7.86
CA GLY A 373 12.34 -1.84 6.79
C GLY A 373 11.37 -0.66 6.62
N ALA A 374 10.97 0.01 7.71
CA ALA A 374 10.14 1.23 7.62
C ALA A 374 10.92 2.42 7.05
N TYR A 375 12.19 2.58 7.43
CA TYR A 375 13.07 3.62 6.90
C TYR A 375 13.43 3.36 5.43
N LEU A 376 13.63 2.10 5.05
CA LEU A 376 13.85 1.69 3.66
C LEU A 376 12.61 1.91 2.80
N ALA A 377 11.41 1.64 3.32
CA ALA A 377 10.17 1.95 2.62
C ALA A 377 10.05 3.46 2.31
N LEU A 378 10.37 4.31 3.29
CA LEU A 378 10.41 5.76 3.09
C LEU A 378 11.50 6.17 2.11
N ALA A 379 12.71 5.61 2.24
CA ALA A 379 13.84 5.90 1.34
C ALA A 379 13.52 5.52 -0.12
N VAL A 380 12.92 4.35 -0.37
CA VAL A 380 12.48 3.94 -1.70
C VAL A 380 11.45 4.92 -2.27
N ASN A 381 10.47 5.33 -1.47
CA ASN A 381 9.46 6.30 -1.91
C ASN A 381 10.09 7.65 -2.28
N LEU A 382 11.00 8.16 -1.45
CA LEU A 382 11.69 9.42 -1.69
C LEU A 382 12.67 9.34 -2.88
N SER A 383 13.37 8.22 -3.06
CA SER A 383 14.26 8.02 -4.21
C SER A 383 13.48 7.99 -5.53
N LEU A 384 12.31 7.33 -5.56
CA LEU A 384 11.44 7.29 -6.76
C LEU A 384 10.86 8.67 -7.10
N ALA A 385 10.50 9.46 -6.09
CA ALA A 385 10.07 10.84 -6.32
C ALA A 385 11.24 11.75 -6.71
N GLY A 386 12.41 11.55 -6.09
CA GLY A 386 13.64 12.25 -6.44
C GLY A 386 14.04 12.01 -7.89
N ASP A 387 13.96 10.77 -8.36
CA ASP A 387 14.19 10.41 -9.76
C ASP A 387 13.34 11.24 -10.71
N LEU A 388 12.04 11.37 -10.43
CA LEU A 388 11.11 12.18 -11.23
C LEU A 388 11.49 13.68 -11.20
N VAL A 389 11.90 14.20 -10.05
CA VAL A 389 12.37 15.59 -9.93
C VAL A 389 13.65 15.82 -10.72
N PHE A 390 14.64 14.94 -10.60
CA PHE A 390 15.91 15.07 -11.29
C PHE A 390 15.78 14.93 -12.80
N ASP A 391 14.93 14.00 -13.27
CA ASP A 391 14.59 13.81 -14.67
C ASP A 391 13.91 15.08 -15.22
N GLY A 392 12.90 15.60 -14.51
CA GLY A 392 12.22 16.83 -14.90
C GLY A 392 13.14 18.06 -14.94
N LEU A 393 14.01 18.22 -13.92
CA LEU A 393 14.97 19.33 -13.86
C LEU A 393 16.03 19.25 -14.96
N SER A 394 16.36 18.04 -15.44
CA SER A 394 17.33 17.87 -16.53
C SER A 394 16.81 18.36 -17.89
N GLY A 395 15.49 18.42 -18.07
CA GLY A 395 14.84 18.93 -19.27
C GLY A 395 14.55 20.43 -19.26
N VAL A 396 14.85 21.13 -18.16
CA VAL A 396 14.57 22.56 -18.01
C VAL A 396 15.76 23.37 -18.54
N GLU A 397 15.61 23.99 -19.72
CA GLU A 397 16.68 24.74 -20.41
C GLU A 397 16.99 26.12 -19.77
N GLY A 398 16.30 26.50 -18.69
CA GLY A 398 16.60 27.71 -17.93
C GLY A 398 16.06 27.65 -16.49
N LEU A 399 16.80 28.19 -15.52
CA LEU A 399 16.42 28.15 -14.10
C LEU A 399 15.30 29.15 -13.75
N GLN A 400 14.19 29.12 -14.49
CA GLN A 400 13.01 29.88 -14.12
C GLN A 400 12.38 29.27 -12.87
N ALA A 401 12.22 30.08 -11.82
CA ALA A 401 11.72 29.63 -10.53
C ALA A 401 10.34 28.94 -10.63
N ALA A 402 9.49 29.35 -11.57
CA ALA A 402 8.17 28.77 -11.80
C ALA A 402 8.25 27.34 -12.35
N GLU A 403 9.14 27.07 -13.31
CA GLU A 403 9.33 25.74 -13.91
C GLU A 403 9.96 24.78 -12.90
N VAL A 404 11.02 25.23 -12.22
CA VAL A 404 11.67 24.47 -11.13
C VAL A 404 10.66 24.15 -10.03
N GLY A 405 9.85 25.14 -9.61
CA GLY A 405 8.80 24.95 -8.62
C GLY A 405 7.71 23.96 -9.08
N ALA A 406 7.38 23.95 -10.37
CA ALA A 406 6.40 23.02 -10.92
C ALA A 406 6.91 21.56 -10.90
N VAL A 407 8.19 21.34 -11.24
CA VAL A 407 8.86 20.02 -11.21
C VAL A 407 9.03 19.52 -9.77
N ILE A 408 9.49 20.37 -8.85
CA ILE A 408 9.59 19.99 -7.43
C ILE A 408 8.19 19.67 -6.87
N GLY A 409 7.21 20.50 -7.20
CA GLY A 409 5.83 20.29 -6.77
C GLY A 409 5.21 18.99 -7.29
N SER A 410 5.59 18.51 -8.48
CA SER A 410 5.08 17.24 -9.02
C SER A 410 5.75 16.06 -8.33
N GLY A 411 7.05 16.13 -8.07
CA GLY A 411 7.78 15.16 -7.26
C GLY A 411 7.21 15.03 -5.85
N VAL A 412 6.94 16.15 -5.17
CA VAL A 412 6.33 16.15 -3.83
C VAL A 412 4.92 15.57 -3.86
N ALA A 413 4.10 15.96 -4.84
CA ALA A 413 2.76 15.40 -4.98
C ALA A 413 2.80 13.89 -5.23
N PHE A 414 3.69 13.43 -6.13
CA PHE A 414 3.88 12.01 -6.40
C PHE A 414 4.32 11.25 -5.14
N ALA A 415 5.31 11.76 -4.41
CA ALA A 415 5.77 11.16 -3.15
C ALA A 415 4.63 11.02 -2.12
N ALA A 416 3.78 12.04 -2.03
CA ALA A 416 2.65 12.07 -1.11
C ALA A 416 1.56 11.06 -1.51
N THR A 417 1.21 10.97 -2.80
CA THR A 417 0.19 10.04 -3.29
C THR A 417 0.66 8.60 -3.26
N SER A 418 1.92 8.31 -3.60
CA SER A 418 2.51 6.98 -3.49
C SER A 418 2.70 6.54 -2.03
N ALA A 419 3.06 7.45 -1.12
CA ALA A 419 3.07 7.17 0.33
C ALA A 419 1.67 6.79 0.83
N LEU A 420 0.64 7.56 0.46
CA LEU A 420 -0.74 7.25 0.85
C LEU A 420 -1.21 5.90 0.29
N THR A 421 -0.91 5.64 -0.98
CA THR A 421 -1.23 4.38 -1.67
C THR A 421 -0.53 3.20 -1.00
N SER A 422 0.77 3.31 -0.71
CA SER A 422 1.55 2.25 -0.08
C SER A 422 1.14 1.98 1.37
N ILE A 423 0.80 3.01 2.15
CA ILE A 423 0.25 2.85 3.51
C ILE A 423 -1.10 2.14 3.45
N GLY A 424 -2.02 2.58 2.57
CA GLY A 424 -3.32 1.93 2.40
C GLY A 424 -3.19 0.46 1.98
N LEU A 425 -2.29 0.17 1.04
CA LEU A 425 -1.97 -1.19 0.62
C LEU A 425 -1.39 -2.03 1.76
N PHE A 426 -0.42 -1.50 2.51
CA PHE A 426 0.14 -2.14 3.70
C PHE A 426 -0.96 -2.48 4.71
N GLN A 427 -1.89 -1.58 4.98
CA GLN A 427 -2.97 -1.81 5.93
C GLN A 427 -3.94 -2.90 5.47
N ILE A 428 -4.27 -2.95 4.17
CA ILE A 428 -5.10 -4.02 3.59
C ILE A 428 -4.38 -5.36 3.69
N LEU A 429 -3.08 -5.40 3.39
CA LEU A 429 -2.27 -6.61 3.51
C LEU A 429 -2.18 -7.08 4.97
N ALA A 430 -1.92 -6.16 5.90
CA ALA A 430 -1.92 -6.41 7.34
C ALA A 430 -3.25 -7.00 7.79
N TRP A 431 -4.37 -6.38 7.42
CA TRP A 431 -5.70 -6.87 7.77
C TRP A 431 -5.96 -8.27 7.21
N ARG A 432 -5.67 -8.51 5.92
CA ARG A 432 -5.96 -9.79 5.26
C ARG A 432 -5.06 -10.92 5.75
N LEU A 433 -3.78 -10.63 6.04
CA LEU A 433 -2.77 -11.64 6.36
C LEU A 433 -2.53 -11.79 7.86
N ALA A 434 -2.97 -10.85 8.70
CA ALA A 434 -2.83 -10.95 10.16
C ALA A 434 -3.37 -12.26 10.75
N PRO A 435 -4.56 -12.78 10.35
CA PRO A 435 -5.03 -14.06 10.86
C PRO A 435 -4.07 -15.22 10.55
N ALA A 436 -3.49 -15.24 9.34
CA ALA A 436 -2.52 -16.26 8.95
C ALA A 436 -1.17 -16.08 9.65
N ALA A 437 -0.74 -14.83 9.85
CA ALA A 437 0.48 -14.49 10.57
C ALA A 437 0.39 -14.80 12.08
N ARG A 438 -0.81 -14.77 12.67
CA ARG A 438 -1.06 -15.14 14.06
C ARG A 438 -1.12 -16.64 14.30
N ARG A 439 -1.41 -17.44 13.26
CA ARG A 439 -1.34 -18.91 13.30
C ARG A 439 0.11 -19.44 13.33
N ILE A 440 1.08 -18.65 13.80
CA ILE A 440 2.43 -19.15 14.07
C ILE A 440 2.26 -20.36 14.97
N ASN A 441 2.60 -21.54 14.44
CA ASN A 441 2.48 -22.81 15.12
C ASN A 441 3.35 -22.76 16.38
N LEU A 442 2.77 -22.34 17.51
CA LEU A 442 3.37 -22.49 18.84
C LEU A 442 3.67 -23.96 19.14
N HIS A 443 2.96 -24.86 18.45
CA HIS A 443 3.18 -26.31 18.49
C HIS A 443 4.13 -26.82 17.41
N ARG A 444 4.77 -25.95 16.59
CA ARG A 444 5.83 -26.45 15.72
C ARG A 444 6.94 -26.90 16.66
N PRO A 445 7.25 -28.21 16.74
CA PRO A 445 8.32 -28.66 17.60
C PRO A 445 9.57 -27.85 17.23
N PRO A 446 10.31 -27.32 18.22
CA PRO A 446 11.51 -26.54 17.97
C PRO A 446 12.33 -27.31 16.95
N ARG A 447 12.52 -26.71 15.78
CA ARG A 447 13.22 -27.35 14.66
C ARG A 447 14.55 -27.78 15.24
N GLU A 448 14.73 -29.09 15.47
CA GLU A 448 15.85 -29.62 16.25
C GLU A 448 17.10 -28.91 15.74
N ALA A 449 17.65 -28.02 16.58
CA ALA A 449 18.78 -27.20 16.20
C ALA A 449 19.81 -28.20 15.72
N LYS A 450 20.09 -28.18 14.40
CA LYS A 450 20.84 -29.20 13.70
C LYS A 450 22.07 -29.45 14.56
N LYS A 451 22.09 -30.61 15.24
CA LYS A 451 23.00 -30.88 16.37
C LYS A 451 24.36 -30.39 15.90
N PRO A 452 24.99 -29.39 16.55
CA PRO A 452 26.21 -28.79 16.02
C PRO A 452 27.12 -29.94 15.68
N THR A 453 27.43 -30.08 14.38
CA THR A 453 28.22 -31.19 13.87
C THR A 453 29.41 -31.27 14.80
N GLN A 454 29.50 -32.33 15.61
CA GLN A 454 30.58 -32.44 16.58
C GLN A 454 31.85 -32.18 15.79
N PRO A 455 32.69 -31.20 16.18
CA PRO A 455 33.94 -30.95 15.48
C PRO A 455 34.64 -32.29 15.40
N SER A 456 34.88 -32.77 14.18
CA SER A 456 35.49 -34.08 14.00
C SER A 456 36.81 -34.03 14.75
N SER A 457 37.10 -35.04 15.56
CA SER A 457 38.25 -35.07 16.47
C SER A 457 39.63 -35.00 15.77
N ASN A 458 39.66 -34.79 14.45
CA ASN A 458 40.88 -34.76 13.66
C ASN A 458 41.42 -33.35 13.39
N ASP A 459 40.68 -32.28 13.71
CA ASP A 459 41.13 -30.89 13.46
C ASP A 459 42.11 -30.35 14.53
N TRP A 460 42.45 -31.14 15.55
CA TRP A 460 43.37 -30.72 16.65
C TRP A 460 44.82 -31.17 16.44
N LEU A 461 45.16 -31.80 15.31
CA LEU A 461 46.44 -32.50 15.12
C LEU A 461 47.37 -31.88 14.04
N THR A 462 47.17 -30.63 13.65
CA THR A 462 48.08 -29.93 12.70
C THR A 462 48.67 -28.66 13.26
#